data_AF-D7C9J5-F1
#
_entry.id   AF-D7C9J5-F1
#
_cell.length_a   1.000
_cell.length_b   1.000
_cell.length_c   1.000
_cell.angle_alpha   90.00
_cell.angle_beta   90.00
_cell.angle_gamma   90.00
#
_symmetry.space_group_name_H-M   'P 1'
#
loop_
_entity.id
_entity.type
_entity.pdbx_description
1 polymer ?
#
loop_
_entity_poly.entity_id
_entity_poly.type
_entity_poly.pdbx_seq_one_letter_code
_entity_poly.pdbx_strand_id
1 'polypeptide(L)' 'MGPRLFFQRVPEGKAAKNRLHLDVRVGTGLVGEERLAALEAECARLVPLGAVHVRTLYDGNDACIPMLDIEGNEFCLD' A
#
# COMPACT_ATOMS: atom_id res chain seq x y z
N MET A 1 14.97 15.12 6.49
CA MET A 1 13.86 15.22 7.46
C MET A 1 12.57 15.32 6.67
N GLY A 2 11.74 14.27 6.69
CA GLY A 2 10.44 14.26 6.01
C GLY A 2 9.30 14.76 6.91
N PRO A 3 8.08 14.90 6.38
CA PRO A 3 6.91 15.23 7.18
C PRO A 3 6.63 14.14 8.22
N ARG A 4 6.01 14.52 9.34
CA ARG A 4 5.53 13.57 10.35
C ARG A 4 4.11 13.14 10.01
N LEU A 5 3.86 11.84 10.05
CA LEU A 5 2.53 11.25 9.92
C LEU A 5 2.09 10.70 11.27
N PHE A 6 0.81 10.85 11.58
CA PHE A 6 0.19 10.32 12.79
C PHE A 6 -1.07 9.54 12.42
N PHE A 7 -1.21 8.35 12.98
CA PHE A 7 -2.42 7.53 12.89
C PHE A 7 -3.14 7.65 14.22
N GLN A 8 -4.24 8.39 14.24
CA GLN A 8 -4.99 8.67 15.46
C GLN A 8 -6.23 7.80 15.50
N ARG A 9 -6.44 7.14 16.63
CA ARG A 9 -7.67 6.39 16.88
C ARG A 9 -8.79 7.37 17.19
N VAL A 10 -9.87 7.27 16.42
CA VAL A 10 -11.11 8.03 16.63
C VAL A 10 -12.27 7.02 16.74
N PRO A 11 -13.39 7.37 17.40
CA PRO A 11 -14.50 6.45 17.58
C PRO A 11 -15.26 6.15 16.28
N GLU A 12 -15.19 7.05 15.29
CA GLU A 12 -15.85 6.88 13.99
C GLU A 12 -15.07 5.97 13.05
N GLY A 13 -15.78 5.10 12.33
CA GLY A 13 -15.20 4.38 11.19
C GLY A 13 -15.05 5.27 9.95
N LYS A 14 -14.29 4.78 8.95
CA LYS A 14 -14.12 5.47 7.66
C LYS A 14 -15.48 5.70 6.96
N ALA A 15 -15.78 6.95 6.63
CA ALA A 15 -17.02 7.33 5.96
C ALA A 15 -16.88 7.61 4.45
N ALA A 16 -15.70 8.00 3.98
CA ALA A 16 -15.45 8.37 2.59
C ALA A 16 -13.99 8.11 2.19
N LYS A 17 -13.70 8.25 0.89
CA LYS A 17 -12.34 8.14 0.35
C LYS A 17 -11.41 9.18 0.99
N ASN A 18 -10.19 8.77 1.34
CA ASN A 18 -9.19 9.71 1.82
C ASN A 18 -8.81 10.70 0.71
N ARG A 19 -8.70 11.98 1.03
CA ARG A 19 -8.16 13.00 0.12
C ARG A 19 -6.62 13.04 0.17
N LEU A 20 -6.02 11.88 0.36
CA LEU A 20 -4.59 11.63 0.53
C LEU A 20 -4.26 10.32 -0.21
N HIS A 21 -3.13 10.30 -0.88
CA HIS A 21 -2.51 9.09 -1.42
C HIS A 21 -1.21 8.86 -0.66
N LEU A 22 -1.02 7.65 -0.14
CA LEU A 22 0.17 7.28 0.63
C LEU A 22 0.84 6.08 -0.04
N ASP A 23 2.11 6.25 -0.41
CA ASP A 23 2.91 5.20 -1.02
C ASP A 23 3.97 4.70 -0.03
N VAL A 24 4.02 3.39 0.16
CA VAL A 24 5.04 2.69 0.92
C VAL A 24 6.02 2.08 -0.08
N ARG A 25 7.25 2.60 -0.09
CA ARG A 25 8.30 2.15 -1.02
C ARG A 25 8.93 0.83 -0.57
N VAL A 26 8.89 -0.14 -1.48
CA VAL A 26 9.35 -1.52 -1.38
C VAL A 26 10.23 -1.85 -2.59
N GLY A 27 9.86 -1.38 -3.79
CA GLY A 27 10.51 -1.73 -5.06
C GLY A 27 11.54 -0.72 -5.57
N THR A 28 12.20 0.05 -4.69
CA THR A 28 13.07 1.16 -5.11
C THR A 28 14.24 0.68 -5.98
N GLY A 29 14.30 1.17 -7.23
CA GLY A 29 15.35 0.81 -8.19
C GLY A 29 15.11 -0.50 -8.94
N LEU A 30 14.01 -1.21 -8.65
CA LEU A 30 13.60 -2.42 -9.35
C LEU A 30 12.63 -2.08 -10.48
N VAL A 31 12.57 -2.94 -11.50
CA VAL A 31 11.60 -2.86 -12.62
C VAL A 31 11.12 -4.26 -13.01
N GLY A 32 10.05 -4.32 -13.81
CA GLY A 32 9.51 -5.55 -14.38
C GLY A 32 9.14 -6.60 -13.33
N GLU A 33 9.45 -7.85 -13.63
CA GLU A 33 9.19 -9.01 -12.77
C GLU A 33 9.85 -8.90 -11.39
N GLU A 34 11.04 -8.28 -11.30
CA GLU A 34 11.76 -8.15 -10.03
C GLU A 34 11.04 -7.16 -9.09
N ARG A 35 10.53 -6.06 -9.65
CA ARG A 35 9.68 -5.12 -8.93
C ARG A 35 8.37 -5.78 -8.50
N LEU A 36 7.70 -6.45 -9.43
CA LEU A 36 6.44 -7.15 -9.15
C LEU A 36 6.59 -8.14 -7.99
N ALA A 37 7.63 -8.99 -8.04
CA ALA A 37 7.91 -9.97 -6.99
C ALA A 37 8.17 -9.31 -5.62
N ALA A 38 8.87 -8.18 -5.59
CA ALA A 38 9.11 -7.44 -4.35
C ALA A 38 7.80 -6.90 -3.75
N LEU A 39 6.92 -6.33 -4.58
CA LEU A 39 5.62 -5.83 -4.13
C LEU A 39 4.70 -6.97 -3.65
N GLU A 40 4.67 -8.08 -4.37
CA GLU A 40 3.86 -9.26 -4.00
C GLU A 40 4.35 -9.90 -2.70
N ALA A 41 5.67 -9.97 -2.48
CA ALA A 41 6.23 -10.48 -1.24
C ALA A 41 5.83 -9.61 -0.03
N GLU A 42 5.88 -8.29 -0.17
CA GLU A 42 5.44 -7.39 0.90
C GLU A 42 3.92 -7.42 1.09
N CYS A 43 3.15 -7.50 0.01
CA CYS A 43 1.70 -7.68 0.09
C CYS A 43 1.35 -8.96 0.89
N ALA A 44 1.99 -10.09 0.57
CA ALA A 44 1.82 -11.35 1.28
C ALA A 44 2.20 -11.27 2.76
N ARG A 45 3.18 -10.42 3.13
CA ARG A 45 3.55 -10.16 4.53
C ARG A 45 2.48 -9.33 5.26
N LEU A 46 1.86 -8.37 4.59
CA LEU A 46 0.89 -7.44 5.19
C LEU A 46 -0.52 -8.03 5.33
N VAL A 47 -0.95 -8.90 4.42
CA VAL A 47 -2.27 -9.56 4.51
C VAL A 47 -2.53 -10.27 5.85
N PRO A 48 -1.64 -11.12 6.39
CA PRO A 48 -1.87 -11.74 7.70
C PRO A 48 -1.83 -10.75 8.88
N LEU A 49 -1.34 -9.52 8.68
CA LEU A 49 -1.39 -8.43 9.66
C LEU A 49 -2.71 -7.63 9.58
N GLY A 50 -3.62 -8.04 8.69
CA GLY A 50 -4.96 -7.47 8.54
C GLY A 50 -5.11 -6.45 7.41
N ALA A 51 -4.06 -6.22 6.60
CA ALA A 51 -4.19 -5.42 5.39
C ALA A 51 -5.00 -6.17 4.32
N VAL A 52 -5.72 -5.44 3.48
CA VAL A 52 -6.50 -6.00 2.38
C VAL A 52 -5.82 -5.66 1.05
N HIS A 53 -5.51 -6.70 0.26
CA HIS A 53 -5.09 -6.54 -1.13
C HIS A 53 -6.28 -6.11 -1.98
N VAL A 54 -6.20 -4.93 -2.61
CA VAL A 54 -7.27 -4.44 -3.50
C VAL A 54 -7.06 -4.98 -4.91
N ARG A 55 -5.88 -4.73 -5.48
CA ARG A 55 -5.54 -5.16 -6.84
C ARG A 55 -4.03 -5.05 -7.07
N THR A 56 -3.46 -5.93 -7.88
CA THR A 56 -2.13 -5.75 -8.45
C THR A 56 -2.24 -5.04 -9.79
N LEU A 57 -1.51 -3.93 -9.96
CA LEU A 57 -1.38 -3.20 -11.22
C LEU A 57 0.03 -3.45 -11.75
N TYR A 58 0.14 -4.03 -12.93
CA TYR A 58 1.41 -4.33 -13.60
C TYR A 58 1.23 -4.14 -15.11
N ASP A 59 2.14 -3.41 -15.74
CA ASP A 59 2.08 -3.12 -17.19
C ASP A 59 3.18 -3.82 -18.02
N GLY A 60 3.99 -4.67 -17.38
CA GLY A 60 5.16 -5.30 -17.99
C GLY A 60 6.49 -4.66 -17.58
N ASN A 61 6.48 -3.38 -17.17
CA ASN A 61 7.67 -2.64 -16.79
C ASN A 61 7.59 -2.06 -15.37
N ASP A 62 6.44 -1.52 -14.99
CA ASP A 62 6.19 -0.95 -13.67
C ASP A 62 5.02 -1.66 -12.98
N ALA A 63 5.06 -1.67 -11.66
CA ALA A 63 4.05 -2.29 -10.81
C ALA A 63 3.72 -1.41 -9.60
N CYS A 64 2.47 -1.47 -9.14
CA CYS A 64 2.05 -0.98 -7.84
C CYS A 64 0.88 -1.81 -7.30
N ILE A 65 0.72 -1.85 -5.98
CA ILE A 65 -0.36 -2.62 -5.33
C ILE A 65 -1.15 -1.71 -4.38
N PRO A 66 -2.33 -1.21 -4.80
CA PRO A 66 -3.28 -0.62 -3.88
C PRO A 66 -3.72 -1.61 -2.78
N MET A 67 -3.71 -1.14 -1.54
CA MET A 67 -4.07 -1.89 -0.34
C MET A 67 -4.94 -1.03 0.60
N LEU A 68 -5.67 -1.71 1.49
CA LEU A 68 -6.33 -1.08 2.63
C LEU A 68 -5.67 -1.55 3.93
N ASP A 69 -5.56 -0.66 4.91
CA ASP A 69 -5.18 -1.04 6.28
C ASP A 69 -6.36 -1.68 7.04
N ILE A 70 -6.13 -2.03 8.31
CA ILE A 70 -7.14 -2.66 9.18
C ILE A 70 -8.37 -1.78 9.46
N GLU A 71 -8.27 -0.46 9.26
CA GLU A 71 -9.38 0.50 9.42
C GLU A 71 -9.98 0.92 8.07
N GLY A 72 -9.51 0.34 6.95
CA GLY A 72 -9.98 0.61 5.60
C GLY A 72 -9.32 1.82 4.92
N ASN A 73 -8.23 2.37 5.46
CA ASN A 73 -7.51 3.48 4.83
C ASN A 73 -6.67 3.01 3.63
N GLU A 74 -6.68 3.80 2.57
CA GLU A 74 -6.00 3.49 1.32
C GLU A 74 -4.49 3.82 1.38
N PHE A 75 -3.65 2.89 0.92
CA PHE A 75 -2.23 3.10 0.63
C PHE A 75 -1.80 2.23 -0.57
N CYS A 76 -0.64 2.49 -1.15
CA CYS A 76 -0.06 1.65 -2.19
C CYS A 76 1.31 1.11 -1.78
N LEU A 77 1.63 -0.09 -2.24
CA LEU A 77 3.02 -0.55 -2.35
C LEU A 77 3.58 -0.06 -3.69
N ASP A 78 4.74 0.60 -3.62
CA ASP A 78 5.49 1.23 -4.71
C ASP A 78 6.98 0.90 -4.64
#